data_AF-A0A087GUP9-F1
#
_entry.id   AF-A0A087GUP9-F1
#
_cell.length_a   1.000
_cell.length_b   1.000
_cell.length_c   1.000
_cell.angle_alpha   90.00
_cell.angle_beta   90.00
_cell.angle_gamma   90.00
#
_symmetry.space_group_name_H-M   'P 1'
#
loop_
_entity.id
_entity.type
_entity.pdbx_description
1 polymer ?
#
loop_
_entity_poly.entity_id
_entity_poly.type
_entity_poly.pdbx_seq_one_letter_code
_entity_poly.pdbx_strand_id
1 'polypeptide(L)'
;MRAMALFRVLVLFLTLSCLVQIKGQGVGINYGQIANNLPSPSRVAVLLRSLNITRVKLYDADPNVLFSFSNSQVDFMIGLGNEFLQNMSKDPTKAQTWIQQRLQPHISKTRITSIVVGNEIFKTNDHVLIENLLPAMKAVYSALVNLGLEEQVTVTSAHSLDILQTSYPPSSGSFKEEFIQFLKPLLDFHSQIKSPFLINAYPFFAYKDSPKEIPLEYVLFEPNQGMVDPNTNLHYDNMLFAQVDALYSAIKTLGHTDVDVRISETGWPSKGDENEIGASPENAALYNGNLLRLIQQRKGTPAKQSVPIDVYVFALFNENLKPGPTSERNYGLFYPDGKPVYNVGLQGYLPDIIYTSNAATTKILNLWRGVMGLAVAGLIFDMDVKMRMR
;
A
#
# COMPACT_ATOMS: atom_id res chain seq x y z
N MET A 1 25.91 -44.32 -19.08
CA MET A 1 26.28 -42.88 -19.23
C MET A 1 25.12 -41.96 -19.61
N ARG A 2 24.26 -42.28 -20.59
CA ARG A 2 23.13 -41.41 -20.99
C ARG A 2 22.04 -41.21 -19.92
N ALA A 3 21.74 -42.24 -19.11
CA ALA A 3 20.78 -42.13 -18.02
C ALA A 3 21.24 -41.20 -16.87
N MET A 4 22.54 -41.14 -16.58
CA MET A 4 23.10 -40.23 -15.56
C MET A 4 23.12 -38.78 -16.03
N ALA A 5 23.21 -38.53 -17.35
CA ALA A 5 23.12 -37.19 -17.93
C ALA A 5 21.68 -36.67 -17.86
N LEU A 6 20.68 -37.50 -18.18
CA LEU A 6 19.25 -37.17 -18.02
C LEU A 6 18.87 -36.92 -16.55
N PHE A 7 19.40 -37.69 -15.60
CA PHE A 7 19.18 -37.46 -14.17
C PHE A 7 19.84 -36.16 -13.68
N ARG A 8 21.04 -35.81 -14.18
CA ARG A 8 21.69 -34.53 -13.86
C ARG A 8 20.98 -33.32 -14.44
N VAL A 9 20.39 -33.44 -15.64
CA VAL A 9 19.55 -32.39 -16.23
C VAL A 9 18.23 -32.24 -15.46
N LEU A 10 17.60 -33.36 -15.06
CA LEU A 10 16.39 -33.34 -14.25
C LEU A 10 16.64 -32.74 -12.85
N VAL A 11 17.77 -33.06 -12.22
CA VAL A 11 18.18 -32.44 -10.95
C VAL A 11 18.55 -30.96 -11.14
N LEU A 12 19.16 -30.55 -12.27
CA LEU A 12 19.41 -29.13 -12.57
C LEU A 12 18.10 -28.33 -12.72
N PHE A 13 17.08 -28.91 -13.37
CA PHE A 13 15.74 -28.31 -13.49
C PHE A 13 14.97 -28.32 -12.16
N LEU A 14 15.15 -29.33 -11.30
CA LEU A 14 14.58 -29.38 -9.94
C LEU A 14 15.29 -28.47 -8.93
N THR A 15 16.54 -28.08 -9.19
CA THR A 15 17.29 -27.11 -8.37
C THR A 15 17.13 -25.65 -8.84
N LEU A 16 16.54 -25.41 -10.01
CA LEU A 16 16.28 -24.06 -10.53
C LEU A 16 14.91 -23.50 -10.15
N SER A 17 14.03 -24.29 -9.54
CA SER A 17 12.85 -23.79 -8.81
C SER A 17 13.24 -23.45 -7.37
N CYS A 18 14.33 -22.69 -7.21
CA CYS A 18 14.46 -21.86 -6.02
C CYS A 18 13.30 -20.87 -6.10
N LEU A 19 12.17 -21.16 -5.44
CA LEU A 19 11.10 -20.20 -5.23
C LEU A 19 11.75 -18.97 -4.63
N VAL A 20 12.00 -17.95 -5.44
CA VAL A 20 12.61 -16.71 -4.99
C VAL A 20 11.61 -16.11 -4.01
N GLN A 21 11.88 -16.26 -2.73
CA GLN A 21 11.06 -15.66 -1.69
C GLN A 21 11.27 -14.15 -1.77
N ILE A 22 10.21 -13.44 -2.13
CA ILE A 22 10.19 -11.98 -2.14
C ILE A 22 9.92 -11.54 -0.70
N LYS A 23 10.81 -10.72 -0.14
CA LYS A 23 10.53 -9.96 1.08
C LYS A 23 9.87 -8.64 0.69
N GLY A 24 8.85 -8.19 1.44
CA GLY A 24 8.20 -6.89 1.25
C GLY A 24 9.05 -5.68 1.67
N GLN A 25 10.36 -5.84 1.80
CA GLN A 25 11.26 -4.77 2.23
C GLN A 25 11.27 -3.64 1.21
N GLY A 26 11.06 -2.41 1.67
CA GLY A 26 11.00 -1.20 0.83
C GLY A 26 9.63 -0.95 0.18
N VAL A 27 8.74 -1.93 0.19
CA VAL A 27 7.39 -1.87 -0.40
C VAL A 27 6.45 -1.12 0.54
N GLY A 28 5.74 -0.13 0.01
CA GLY A 28 4.52 0.39 0.63
C GLY A 28 3.32 -0.47 0.27
N ILE A 29 2.34 -0.58 1.16
CA ILE A 29 1.07 -1.26 0.87
C ILE A 29 -0.10 -0.35 1.23
N ASN A 30 -1.10 -0.29 0.35
CA ASN A 30 -2.38 0.34 0.66
C ASN A 30 -3.21 -0.63 1.52
N TYR A 31 -3.58 -0.20 2.72
CA TYR A 31 -4.48 -0.94 3.60
C TYR A 31 -5.88 -0.32 3.51
N GLY A 32 -6.60 -0.69 2.45
CA GLY A 32 -8.00 -0.34 2.27
C GLY A 32 -8.92 -1.08 3.25
N GLN A 33 -9.99 -0.40 3.68
CA GLN A 33 -10.93 -0.86 4.70
C GLN A 33 -12.39 -0.85 4.25
N ILE A 34 -12.66 -0.71 2.93
CA ILE A 34 -14.02 -0.74 2.39
C ILE A 34 -14.48 -2.20 2.22
N ALA A 35 -14.63 -2.88 3.36
CA ALA A 35 -15.05 -4.27 3.45
C ALA A 35 -15.63 -4.59 4.84
N ASN A 36 -16.43 -5.65 4.93
CA ASN A 36 -17.06 -6.10 6.19
C ASN A 36 -16.51 -7.43 6.73
N ASN A 37 -15.46 -7.97 6.12
CA ASN A 37 -14.91 -9.29 6.43
C ASN A 37 -13.38 -9.30 6.66
N LEU A 38 -12.77 -8.13 6.83
CA LEU A 38 -11.32 -8.01 7.05
C LEU A 38 -10.88 -8.53 8.43
N PRO A 39 -9.62 -8.99 8.58
CA PRO A 39 -9.05 -9.27 9.89
C PRO A 39 -9.02 -8.03 10.79
N SER A 40 -8.95 -8.24 12.10
CA SER A 40 -8.73 -7.14 13.04
C SER A 40 -7.38 -6.45 12.77
N PRO A 41 -7.25 -5.14 13.02
CA PRO A 41 -6.00 -4.42 12.76
C PRO A 41 -4.78 -5.01 13.48
N SER A 42 -4.97 -5.59 14.67
CA SER A 42 -3.92 -6.33 15.40
C SER A 42 -3.40 -7.55 14.65
N ARG A 43 -4.28 -8.32 13.99
CA ARG A 43 -3.88 -9.46 13.14
C ARG A 43 -3.18 -8.97 11.88
N VAL A 44 -3.66 -7.86 11.31
CA VAL A 44 -3.00 -7.22 10.16
C VAL A 44 -1.59 -6.75 10.51
N ALA A 45 -1.37 -6.20 11.70
CA ALA A 45 -0.03 -5.82 12.17
C ALA A 45 0.94 -7.01 12.23
N VAL A 46 0.47 -8.18 12.65
CA VAL A 46 1.27 -9.41 12.63
C VAL A 46 1.54 -9.88 11.20
N LEU A 47 0.52 -9.83 10.33
CA LEU A 47 0.68 -10.19 8.91
C LEU A 47 1.75 -9.31 8.24
N LEU A 48 1.64 -7.98 8.34
CA LEU A 48 2.61 -7.07 7.71
C LEU A 48 4.03 -7.27 8.25
N ARG A 49 4.18 -7.51 9.55
CA ARG A 49 5.47 -7.87 10.14
C ARG A 49 6.04 -9.15 9.54
N SER A 50 5.22 -10.19 9.38
CA SER A 50 5.66 -11.46 8.77
C SER A 50 6.09 -11.30 7.30
N LEU A 51 5.49 -10.33 6.60
CA LEU A 51 5.81 -9.99 5.20
C LEU A 51 7.04 -9.08 5.06
N ASN A 52 7.61 -8.57 6.16
CA ASN A 52 8.60 -7.50 6.19
C ASN A 52 8.14 -6.21 5.48
N ILE A 53 6.83 -5.92 5.52
CA ILE A 53 6.26 -4.67 5.02
C ILE A 53 6.22 -3.68 6.18
N THR A 54 6.92 -2.56 6.03
CA THR A 54 7.07 -1.54 7.08
C THR A 54 6.51 -0.18 6.67
N ARG A 55 5.75 -0.11 5.57
CA ARG A 55 5.18 1.13 5.05
C ARG A 55 3.73 0.89 4.65
N VAL A 56 2.81 1.66 5.23
CA VAL A 56 1.37 1.50 5.03
C VAL A 56 0.75 2.85 4.65
N LYS A 57 -0.10 2.85 3.64
CA LYS A 57 -1.00 3.99 3.35
C LYS A 57 -2.42 3.61 3.81
N LEU A 58 -2.98 4.43 4.69
CA LEU A 58 -4.38 4.39 5.09
C LEU A 58 -5.14 5.52 4.38
N TYR A 59 -6.43 5.31 4.14
CA TYR A 59 -7.30 6.31 3.50
C TYR A 59 -8.04 7.18 4.52
N ASP A 60 -7.88 6.89 5.81
CA ASP A 60 -8.40 7.65 6.93
C ASP A 60 -7.41 7.61 8.11
N ALA A 61 -7.85 8.13 9.25
CA ALA A 61 -7.13 8.08 10.53
C ALA A 61 -7.87 7.19 11.55
N ASP A 62 -8.16 5.93 11.20
CA ASP A 62 -8.81 4.97 12.12
C ASP A 62 -7.95 4.77 13.39
N PRO A 63 -8.44 5.20 14.58
CA PRO A 63 -7.68 5.08 15.82
C PRO A 63 -7.45 3.63 16.23
N ASN A 64 -8.30 2.68 15.82
CA ASN A 64 -8.11 1.26 16.13
C ASN A 64 -6.92 0.68 15.38
N VAL A 65 -6.73 1.09 14.12
CA VAL A 65 -5.56 0.72 13.33
C VAL A 65 -4.32 1.37 13.93
N LEU A 66 -4.31 2.69 14.10
CA LEU A 66 -3.13 3.40 14.62
C LEU A 66 -2.72 2.88 16.01
N PHE A 67 -3.69 2.56 16.87
CA PHE A 67 -3.41 1.95 18.17
C PHE A 67 -2.82 0.53 18.03
N SER A 68 -3.39 -0.32 17.18
CA SER A 68 -2.94 -1.71 16.99
C SER A 68 -1.51 -1.81 16.44
N PHE A 69 -1.03 -0.76 15.77
CA PHE A 69 0.33 -0.66 15.23
C PHE A 69 1.30 0.09 16.16
N SER A 70 0.92 0.38 17.40
CA SER A 70 1.82 1.01 18.38
C SER A 70 3.12 0.21 18.54
N ASN A 71 4.26 0.89 18.47
CA ASN A 71 5.61 0.33 18.55
C ASN A 71 5.92 -0.75 17.49
N SER A 72 5.19 -0.78 16.38
CA SER A 72 5.40 -1.76 15.29
C SER A 72 6.56 -1.42 14.35
N GLN A 73 7.08 -0.19 14.42
CA GLN A 73 8.03 0.40 13.47
C GLN A 73 7.50 0.57 12.03
N VAL A 74 6.20 0.37 11.80
CA VAL A 74 5.56 0.64 10.51
C VAL A 74 5.35 2.15 10.34
N ASP A 75 5.82 2.68 9.22
CA ASP A 75 5.59 4.06 8.78
C ASP A 75 4.21 4.18 8.12
N PHE A 76 3.43 5.18 8.52
CA PHE A 76 2.08 5.44 8.04
C PHE A 76 1.99 6.74 7.23
N MET A 77 1.48 6.63 6.01
CA MET A 77 0.83 7.72 5.28
C MET A 77 -0.67 7.69 5.59
N ILE A 78 -1.20 8.80 6.07
CA ILE A 78 -2.59 8.92 6.53
C ILE A 78 -3.40 9.78 5.57
N GLY A 79 -4.47 9.21 5.02
CA GLY A 79 -5.43 9.92 4.18
C GLY A 79 -6.27 10.91 4.98
N LEU A 80 -6.43 12.10 4.43
CA LEU A 80 -7.39 13.10 4.86
C LEU A 80 -8.42 13.24 3.74
N GLY A 81 -9.64 12.78 4.00
CA GLY A 81 -10.70 12.63 3.01
C GLY A 81 -11.09 13.93 2.29
N ASN A 82 -11.60 13.77 1.07
CA ASN A 82 -11.98 14.87 0.19
C ASN A 82 -13.05 15.79 0.84
N GLU A 83 -13.91 15.23 1.68
CA GLU A 83 -14.97 15.92 2.42
C GLU A 83 -14.45 17.00 3.39
N PHE A 84 -13.17 16.93 3.79
CA PHE A 84 -12.57 17.91 4.70
C PHE A 84 -12.02 19.14 4.00
N LEU A 85 -11.76 19.09 2.68
CA LEU A 85 -11.02 20.13 1.96
C LEU A 85 -11.68 21.50 2.10
N GLN A 86 -12.99 21.58 1.89
CA GLN A 86 -13.72 22.85 1.95
C GLN A 86 -13.69 23.46 3.35
N ASN A 87 -13.90 22.65 4.39
CA ASN A 87 -13.95 23.13 5.77
C ASN A 87 -12.57 23.57 6.27
N MET A 88 -11.51 22.83 5.95
CA MET A 88 -10.14 23.18 6.36
C MET A 88 -9.60 24.39 5.60
N SER A 89 -10.03 24.58 4.35
CA SER A 89 -9.69 25.76 3.56
C SER A 89 -10.32 27.03 4.13
N LYS A 90 -11.57 26.95 4.60
CA LYS A 90 -12.31 28.09 5.17
C LYS A 90 -11.87 28.42 6.60
N ASP A 91 -11.55 27.40 7.39
CA ASP A 91 -11.17 27.54 8.79
C ASP A 91 -9.94 26.65 9.11
N PRO A 92 -8.72 27.22 9.05
CA PRO A 92 -7.49 26.47 9.34
C PRO A 92 -7.44 25.85 10.74
N THR A 93 -8.24 26.33 11.71
CA THR A 93 -8.31 25.73 13.05
C THR A 93 -8.90 24.32 13.01
N LYS A 94 -9.68 23.99 11.97
CA LYS A 94 -10.20 22.63 11.74
C LYS A 94 -9.09 21.64 11.41
N ALA A 95 -8.06 22.06 10.67
CA ALA A 95 -6.90 21.22 10.39
C ALA A 95 -6.14 20.88 11.68
N GLN A 96 -5.88 21.90 12.52
CA GLN A 96 -5.24 21.70 13.82
C GLN A 96 -6.06 20.79 14.73
N THR A 97 -7.37 21.04 14.85
CA THR A 97 -8.28 20.20 15.64
C THR A 97 -8.25 18.74 15.16
N TRP A 98 -8.27 18.52 13.84
CA TRP A 98 -8.21 17.19 13.26
C TRP A 98 -6.90 16.48 13.61
N ILE A 99 -5.74 17.14 13.48
CA ILE A 99 -4.43 16.56 13.84
C ILE A 99 -4.39 16.20 15.34
N GLN A 100 -4.81 17.13 16.20
CA GLN A 100 -4.81 16.94 17.65
C GLN A 100 -5.72 15.79 18.10
N GLN A 101 -6.88 15.62 17.44
CA GLN A 101 -7.85 14.58 17.80
C GLN A 101 -7.52 13.22 17.17
N ARG A 102 -7.03 13.20 15.93
CA ARG A 102 -6.90 11.96 15.15
C ARG A 102 -5.50 11.38 15.14
N LEU A 103 -4.46 12.22 15.21
CA LEU A 103 -3.07 11.76 15.04
C LEU A 103 -2.25 11.89 16.32
N GLN A 104 -2.37 13.02 17.02
CA GLN A 104 -1.55 13.31 18.21
C GLN A 104 -1.66 12.25 19.32
N PRO A 105 -2.81 11.58 19.57
CA PRO A 105 -2.88 10.50 20.55
C PRO A 105 -2.00 9.29 20.21
N HIS A 106 -1.61 9.13 18.94
CA HIS A 106 -0.89 7.97 18.43
C HIS A 106 0.56 8.26 18.06
N ILE A 107 0.89 9.52 17.70
CA ILE A 107 2.15 9.90 17.05
C ILE A 107 3.43 9.58 17.83
N SER A 108 3.33 9.43 19.17
CA SER A 108 4.45 9.05 20.04
C SER A 108 4.80 7.56 19.99
N LYS A 109 3.88 6.70 19.55
CA LYS A 109 4.04 5.23 19.51
C LYS A 109 3.89 4.66 18.11
N THR A 110 3.18 5.36 17.22
CA THR A 110 2.93 4.95 15.84
C THR A 110 3.59 5.96 14.91
N ARG A 111 4.43 5.48 13.99
CA ARG A 111 5.24 6.32 13.11
C ARG A 111 4.38 6.87 11.99
N ILE A 112 3.70 7.98 12.24
CA ILE A 112 2.98 8.73 11.22
C ILE A 112 4.00 9.62 10.51
N THR A 113 4.19 9.43 9.21
CA THR A 113 5.23 10.12 8.42
C THR A 113 4.64 11.09 7.40
N SER A 114 3.37 10.95 7.03
CA SER A 114 2.73 11.87 6.08
C SER A 114 1.23 11.97 6.25
N ILE A 115 0.68 13.12 5.89
CA ILE A 115 -0.75 13.34 5.68
C ILE A 115 -0.97 13.57 4.17
N VAL A 116 -1.80 12.71 3.56
CA VAL A 116 -2.21 12.80 2.16
C VAL A 116 -3.55 13.53 2.12
N VAL A 117 -3.51 14.82 1.77
CA VAL A 117 -4.68 15.71 1.71
C VAL A 117 -5.41 15.53 0.39
N GLY A 118 -6.58 14.91 0.45
CA GLY A 118 -7.37 14.56 -0.72
C GLY A 118 -6.79 13.40 -1.53
N ASN A 119 -7.65 12.77 -2.32
CA ASN A 119 -7.31 11.68 -3.24
C ASN A 119 -8.01 11.88 -4.58
N GLU A 120 -7.22 11.92 -5.66
CA GLU A 120 -7.64 12.07 -7.06
C GLU A 120 -8.55 13.29 -7.32
N ILE A 121 -8.30 14.42 -6.63
CA ILE A 121 -9.17 15.61 -6.67
C ILE A 121 -9.42 16.12 -8.10
N PHE A 122 -8.39 16.21 -8.93
CA PHE A 122 -8.54 16.70 -10.30
C PHE A 122 -9.38 15.77 -11.19
N LYS A 123 -9.46 14.47 -10.87
CA LYS A 123 -10.27 13.50 -11.62
C LYS A 123 -11.76 13.69 -11.37
N THR A 124 -12.15 14.25 -10.23
CA THR A 124 -13.57 14.49 -9.92
C THR A 124 -14.19 15.55 -10.82
N ASN A 125 -13.37 16.43 -11.41
CA ASN A 125 -13.78 17.65 -12.11
C ASN A 125 -14.69 18.57 -11.26
N ASP A 126 -14.70 18.39 -9.93
CA ASP A 126 -15.42 19.25 -9.00
C ASP A 126 -14.56 20.48 -8.71
N HIS A 127 -14.96 21.61 -9.29
CA HIS A 127 -14.26 22.88 -9.15
C HIS A 127 -14.10 23.30 -7.68
N VAL A 128 -15.09 23.01 -6.83
CA VAL A 128 -15.03 23.35 -5.41
C VAL A 128 -13.94 22.53 -4.74
N LEU A 129 -13.85 21.23 -5.00
CA LEU A 129 -12.79 20.40 -4.43
C LEU A 129 -11.40 20.82 -4.94
N ILE A 130 -11.27 21.12 -6.22
CA ILE A 130 -10.01 21.56 -6.85
C ILE A 130 -9.51 22.88 -6.23
N GLU A 131 -10.38 23.89 -6.14
CA GLU A 131 -10.03 25.19 -5.54
C GLU A 131 -9.63 25.10 -4.07
N ASN A 132 -10.23 24.14 -3.34
CA ASN A 132 -9.98 23.96 -1.90
C ASN A 132 -8.82 23.00 -1.60
N LEU A 133 -8.19 22.36 -2.59
CA LEU A 133 -7.09 21.42 -2.32
C LEU A 133 -5.87 22.13 -1.72
N LEU A 134 -5.31 23.12 -2.42
CA LEU A 134 -4.10 23.80 -1.96
C LEU A 134 -4.31 24.58 -0.65
N PRO A 135 -5.41 25.33 -0.45
CA PRO A 135 -5.67 25.97 0.83
C PRO A 135 -5.78 24.98 2.00
N ALA A 136 -6.43 23.82 1.79
CA ALA A 136 -6.48 22.75 2.81
C ALA A 136 -5.09 22.19 3.12
N MET A 137 -4.25 21.94 2.10
CA MET A 137 -2.87 21.50 2.30
C MET A 137 -2.06 22.51 3.12
N LYS A 138 -2.19 23.81 2.81
CA LYS A 138 -1.55 24.89 3.57
C LYS A 138 -2.05 24.96 5.02
N ALA A 139 -3.34 24.77 5.25
CA ALA A 139 -3.92 24.71 6.59
C ALA A 139 -3.36 23.54 7.42
N VAL A 140 -3.27 22.34 6.82
CA VAL A 140 -2.68 21.15 7.46
C VAL A 140 -1.20 21.37 7.78
N TYR A 141 -0.43 21.90 6.82
CA TYR A 141 0.99 22.19 7.04
C TYR A 141 1.20 23.22 8.15
N SER A 142 0.42 24.31 8.15
CA SER A 142 0.50 25.35 9.19
C SER A 142 0.16 24.79 10.56
N ALA A 143 -0.83 23.89 10.63
CA ALA A 143 -1.18 23.21 11.87
C ALA A 143 -0.06 22.27 12.37
N LEU A 144 0.64 21.57 11.47
CA LEU A 144 1.80 20.76 11.85
C LEU A 144 2.94 21.64 12.39
N VAL A 145 3.24 22.76 11.75
CA VAL A 145 4.23 23.75 12.22
C VAL A 145 3.86 24.27 13.61
N ASN A 146 2.59 24.65 13.83
CA ASN A 146 2.11 25.13 15.13
C ASN A 146 2.24 24.08 16.25
N LEU A 147 2.20 22.79 15.89
CA LEU A 147 2.32 21.67 16.81
C LEU A 147 3.77 21.15 16.94
N GLY A 148 4.73 21.72 16.18
CA GLY A 148 6.12 21.25 16.13
C GLY A 148 6.27 19.85 15.53
N LEU A 149 5.45 19.51 14.53
CA LEU A 149 5.38 18.19 13.89
C LEU A 149 5.82 18.20 12.42
N GLU A 150 6.17 19.35 11.86
CA GLU A 150 6.50 19.55 10.45
C GLU A 150 7.76 18.81 9.99
N GLU A 151 8.72 18.57 10.88
CA GLU A 151 9.91 17.76 10.58
C GLU A 151 9.61 16.26 10.57
N GLN A 152 8.57 15.83 11.28
CA GLN A 152 8.17 14.42 11.39
C GLN A 152 7.13 14.01 10.33
N VAL A 153 6.17 14.90 10.05
CA VAL A 153 4.99 14.61 9.22
C VAL A 153 4.98 15.51 8.00
N THR A 154 5.18 14.91 6.82
CA THR A 154 5.09 15.64 5.55
C THR A 154 3.63 15.80 5.10
N VAL A 155 3.29 16.93 4.49
CA VAL A 155 2.00 17.13 3.80
C VAL A 155 2.16 16.86 2.31
N THR A 156 1.23 16.14 1.70
CA THR A 156 1.21 15.88 0.26
C THR A 156 -0.23 15.64 -0.22
N SER A 157 -0.43 15.35 -1.51
CA SER A 157 -1.72 14.98 -2.11
C SER A 157 -1.50 13.90 -3.16
N ALA A 158 -2.48 13.03 -3.37
CA ALA A 158 -2.43 11.94 -4.35
C ALA A 158 -3.31 12.25 -5.56
N HIS A 159 -2.76 12.06 -6.75
CA HIS A 159 -3.39 12.42 -8.03
C HIS A 159 -3.60 11.20 -8.93
N SER A 160 -4.64 11.22 -9.76
CA SER A 160 -4.78 10.26 -10.87
C SER A 160 -3.89 10.70 -12.04
N LEU A 161 -3.42 9.74 -12.86
CA LEU A 161 -2.80 10.05 -14.15
C LEU A 161 -3.71 10.78 -15.12
N ASP A 162 -5.03 10.79 -14.89
CA ASP A 162 -6.01 11.57 -15.67
C ASP A 162 -5.78 13.09 -15.58
N ILE A 163 -4.85 13.54 -14.74
CA ILE A 163 -4.40 14.93 -14.67
C ILE A 163 -3.55 15.34 -15.89
N LEU A 164 -3.00 14.38 -16.63
CA LEU A 164 -2.20 14.62 -17.82
C LEU A 164 -3.07 14.79 -19.06
N GLN A 165 -2.67 15.71 -19.93
CA GLN A 165 -3.23 15.90 -21.27
C GLN A 165 -2.49 15.06 -22.30
N THR A 166 -1.15 15.05 -22.19
CA THR A 166 -0.25 14.26 -23.03
C THR A 166 0.64 13.43 -22.14
N SER A 167 0.79 12.15 -22.48
CA SER A 167 1.68 11.21 -21.78
C SER A 167 2.53 10.37 -22.74
N TYR A 168 2.32 10.51 -24.05
CA TYR A 168 3.09 9.83 -25.09
C TYR A 168 3.56 10.81 -26.19
N PRO A 169 4.87 10.82 -26.54
CA PRO A 169 5.94 10.11 -25.84
C PRO A 169 6.18 10.71 -24.44
N PRO A 170 6.79 9.98 -23.48
CA PRO A 170 6.96 10.45 -22.10
C PRO A 170 7.61 11.85 -21.99
N SER A 171 8.60 12.16 -22.81
CA SER A 171 9.25 13.49 -22.83
C SER A 171 8.33 14.65 -23.20
N SER A 172 7.18 14.37 -23.81
CA SER A 172 6.14 15.36 -24.15
C SER A 172 5.03 15.44 -23.09
N GLY A 173 5.24 14.81 -21.93
CA GLY A 173 4.28 14.84 -20.83
C GLY A 173 3.85 16.26 -20.46
N SER A 174 2.54 16.48 -20.37
CA SER A 174 1.95 17.78 -20.03
C SER A 174 0.67 17.60 -19.21
N PHE A 175 0.41 18.54 -18.31
CA PHE A 175 -0.86 18.61 -17.58
C PHE A 175 -1.98 19.15 -18.47
N LYS A 176 -3.22 18.79 -18.13
CA LYS A 176 -4.42 19.40 -18.70
C LYS A 176 -4.44 20.91 -18.46
N GLU A 177 -4.74 21.66 -19.53
CA GLU A 177 -4.62 23.12 -19.56
C GLU A 177 -5.52 23.77 -18.50
N GLU A 178 -6.73 23.24 -18.32
CA GLU A 178 -7.69 23.70 -17.32
C GLU A 178 -7.19 23.57 -15.87
N PHE A 179 -6.23 22.69 -15.62
CA PHE A 179 -5.67 22.47 -14.29
C PHE A 179 -4.38 23.24 -14.02
N ILE A 180 -3.74 23.84 -15.03
CA ILE A 180 -2.44 24.52 -14.89
C ILE A 180 -2.49 25.62 -13.82
N GLN A 181 -3.58 26.40 -13.79
CA GLN A 181 -3.75 27.49 -12.81
C GLN A 181 -3.77 27.01 -11.35
N PHE A 182 -4.15 25.75 -11.11
CA PHE A 182 -4.16 25.14 -9.78
C PHE A 182 -2.89 24.34 -9.51
N LEU A 183 -2.34 23.69 -10.54
CA LEU A 183 -1.17 22.83 -10.43
C LEU A 183 0.12 23.61 -10.22
N LYS A 184 0.29 24.76 -10.89
CA LYS A 184 1.48 25.59 -10.70
C LYS A 184 1.68 26.01 -9.23
N PRO A 185 0.72 26.67 -8.55
CA PRO A 185 0.89 27.02 -7.14
C PRO A 185 0.92 25.80 -6.20
N LEU A 186 0.36 24.66 -6.62
CA LEU A 186 0.47 23.40 -5.88
C LEU A 186 1.91 22.85 -5.93
N LEU A 187 2.55 22.87 -7.10
CA LEU A 187 3.95 22.46 -7.26
C LEU A 187 4.91 23.43 -6.56
N ASP A 188 4.64 24.74 -6.60
CA ASP A 188 5.37 25.74 -5.82
C ASP A 188 5.33 25.39 -4.32
N PHE A 189 4.17 24.97 -3.82
CA PHE A 189 4.02 24.56 -2.43
C PHE A 189 4.77 23.25 -2.14
N HIS A 190 4.68 22.23 -3.01
CA HIS A 190 5.44 20.99 -2.86
C HIS A 190 6.95 21.25 -2.78
N SER A 191 7.48 22.10 -3.66
CA SER A 191 8.87 22.55 -3.67
C SER A 191 9.24 23.27 -2.37
N GLN A 192 8.41 24.23 -1.93
CA GLN A 192 8.64 25.02 -0.72
C GLN A 192 8.77 24.15 0.54
N ILE A 193 7.91 23.14 0.69
CA ILE A 193 7.91 22.25 1.87
C ILE A 193 8.71 20.96 1.65
N LYS A 194 9.39 20.83 0.50
CA LYS A 194 10.18 19.65 0.09
C LYS A 194 9.39 18.35 0.19
N SER A 195 8.13 18.38 -0.22
CA SER A 195 7.24 17.22 -0.21
C SER A 195 7.15 16.57 -1.59
N PRO A 196 6.97 15.24 -1.66
CA PRO A 196 6.77 14.57 -2.94
C PRO A 196 5.40 14.88 -3.52
N PHE A 197 5.29 14.75 -4.85
CA PHE A 197 4.04 14.71 -5.59
C PHE A 197 3.61 13.23 -5.73
N LEU A 198 2.46 12.85 -5.16
CA LEU A 198 2.01 11.46 -5.20
C LEU A 198 1.12 11.20 -6.42
N ILE A 199 1.37 10.08 -7.09
CA ILE A 199 0.58 9.64 -8.26
C ILE A 199 0.03 8.23 -8.06
N ASN A 200 -1.24 8.05 -8.38
CA ASN A 200 -1.90 6.77 -8.57
C ASN A 200 -1.72 6.38 -10.05
N ALA A 201 -0.85 5.40 -10.31
CA ALA A 201 -0.41 5.04 -11.65
C ALA A 201 -0.75 3.58 -11.97
N TYR A 202 -1.66 3.37 -12.91
CA TYR A 202 -2.19 2.03 -13.23
C TYR A 202 -2.07 1.75 -14.73
N PRO A 203 -1.03 1.02 -15.17
CA PRO A 203 -0.93 0.49 -16.54
C PRO A 203 -2.13 -0.36 -16.95
N PHE A 204 -2.80 -1.00 -15.98
CA PHE A 204 -4.03 -1.78 -16.20
C PHE A 204 -5.10 -0.99 -16.98
N PHE A 205 -5.38 0.26 -16.61
CA PHE A 205 -6.45 1.02 -17.26
C PHE A 205 -6.15 1.33 -18.72
N ALA A 206 -4.90 1.68 -19.03
CA ALA A 206 -4.47 1.90 -20.42
C ALA A 206 -4.64 0.61 -21.25
N TYR A 207 -4.19 -0.53 -20.73
CA TYR A 207 -4.37 -1.81 -21.42
C TYR A 207 -5.83 -2.20 -21.58
N LYS A 208 -6.64 -2.04 -20.52
CA LYS A 208 -8.09 -2.30 -20.55
C LYS A 208 -8.78 -1.53 -21.68
N ASP A 209 -8.41 -0.26 -21.85
CA ASP A 209 -9.05 0.64 -22.82
C ASP A 209 -8.55 0.43 -24.26
N SER A 210 -7.33 -0.09 -24.45
CA SER A 210 -6.75 -0.30 -25.78
C SER A 210 -5.91 -1.59 -25.89
N PRO A 211 -6.49 -2.78 -25.63
CA PRO A 211 -5.75 -4.04 -25.52
C PRO A 211 -5.19 -4.56 -26.86
N LYS A 212 -5.64 -3.99 -27.98
CA LYS A 212 -5.14 -4.30 -29.33
C LYS A 212 -3.92 -3.46 -29.73
N GLU A 213 -3.75 -2.31 -29.09
CA GLU A 213 -2.69 -1.34 -29.41
C GLU A 213 -1.55 -1.42 -28.40
N ILE A 214 -1.87 -1.72 -27.14
CA ILE A 214 -0.89 -1.83 -26.05
C ILE A 214 -0.55 -3.31 -25.84
N PRO A 215 0.72 -3.73 -26.06
CA PRO A 215 1.14 -5.09 -25.78
C PRO A 215 0.98 -5.42 -24.29
N LEU A 216 0.46 -6.61 -23.98
CA LEU A 216 0.24 -7.04 -22.61
C LEU A 216 1.57 -7.14 -21.86
N GLU A 217 2.63 -7.61 -22.53
CA GLU A 217 3.96 -7.77 -21.95
C GLU A 217 4.55 -6.42 -21.48
N TYR A 218 4.26 -5.33 -22.21
CA TYR A 218 4.72 -3.98 -21.90
C TYR A 218 4.11 -3.42 -20.60
N VAL A 219 2.87 -3.82 -20.29
CA VAL A 219 2.17 -3.38 -19.07
C VAL A 219 2.37 -4.35 -17.90
N LEU A 220 2.92 -5.55 -18.13
CA LEU A 220 3.21 -6.56 -17.11
C LEU A 220 4.71 -6.67 -16.75
N PHE A 221 5.56 -5.78 -17.27
CA PHE A 221 7.02 -5.82 -17.09
C PHE A 221 7.70 -7.09 -17.67
N GLU A 222 7.04 -7.74 -18.63
CA GLU A 222 7.56 -8.94 -19.28
C GLU A 222 8.45 -8.54 -20.48
N PRO A 223 9.35 -9.42 -20.96
CA PRO A 223 10.19 -9.13 -22.11
C PRO A 223 9.39 -8.70 -23.35
N ASN A 224 9.66 -7.51 -23.88
CA ASN A 224 8.97 -6.93 -25.02
C ASN A 224 9.88 -5.95 -25.77
N GLN A 225 9.42 -5.40 -26.90
CA GLN A 225 10.21 -4.44 -27.69
C GLN A 225 10.32 -3.06 -27.02
N GLY A 226 9.42 -2.74 -26.09
CA GLY A 226 9.31 -1.44 -25.46
C GLY A 226 8.96 -0.35 -26.47
N MET A 227 9.29 0.87 -26.09
CA MET A 227 9.23 2.04 -26.96
C MET A 227 10.49 2.89 -26.78
N VAL A 228 10.92 3.56 -27.84
CA VAL A 228 12.01 4.55 -27.78
C VAL A 228 11.40 5.94 -27.91
N ASP A 229 11.65 6.79 -26.92
CA ASP A 229 11.15 8.14 -26.92
C ASP A 229 11.88 8.95 -28.01
N PRO A 230 11.17 9.50 -29.01
CA PRO A 230 11.81 10.10 -30.18
C PRO A 230 12.55 11.41 -29.88
N ASN A 231 12.24 12.07 -28.75
CA ASN A 231 12.85 13.35 -28.39
C ASN A 231 14.10 13.15 -27.53
N THR A 232 14.14 12.08 -26.74
CA THR A 232 15.21 11.83 -25.74
C THR A 232 16.06 10.59 -26.03
N ASN A 233 15.63 9.73 -26.95
CA ASN A 233 16.18 8.40 -27.23
C ASN A 233 16.19 7.46 -26.01
N LEU A 234 15.42 7.77 -24.96
CA LEU A 234 15.26 6.89 -23.82
C LEU A 234 14.38 5.69 -24.21
N HIS A 235 14.84 4.49 -23.89
CA HIS A 235 14.06 3.26 -24.07
C HIS A 235 13.26 2.97 -22.80
N TYR A 236 11.96 2.77 -22.98
CA TYR A 236 11.03 2.35 -21.94
C TYR A 236 10.59 0.94 -22.28
N ASP A 237 11.00 -0.01 -21.43
CA ASP A 237 10.63 -1.42 -21.54
C ASP A 237 9.33 -1.75 -20.80
N ASN A 238 8.76 -0.80 -20.05
CA ASN A 238 7.48 -0.95 -19.39
C ASN A 238 6.70 0.37 -19.26
N MET A 239 5.38 0.26 -19.22
CA MET A 239 4.48 1.42 -19.17
C MET A 239 4.57 2.23 -17.88
N LEU A 240 4.79 1.59 -16.72
CA LEU A 240 4.82 2.32 -15.44
C LEU A 240 5.97 3.34 -15.43
N PHE A 241 7.14 2.98 -15.95
CA PHE A 241 8.26 3.91 -16.11
C PHE A 241 7.93 5.05 -17.07
N ALA A 242 7.27 4.75 -18.20
CA ALA A 242 6.82 5.76 -19.14
C ALA A 242 5.82 6.75 -18.51
N GLN A 243 4.87 6.26 -17.71
CA GLN A 243 3.89 7.09 -17.00
C GLN A 243 4.55 8.02 -15.97
N VAL A 244 5.50 7.52 -15.19
CA VAL A 244 6.24 8.32 -14.19
C VAL A 244 7.09 9.39 -14.88
N ASP A 245 7.80 9.06 -15.96
CA ASP A 245 8.63 10.03 -16.67
C ASP A 245 7.82 11.05 -17.48
N ALA A 246 6.61 10.68 -17.93
CA ALA A 246 5.65 11.63 -18.46
C ALA A 246 5.24 12.67 -17.41
N LEU A 247 4.99 12.23 -16.17
CA LEU A 247 4.67 13.15 -15.08
C LEU A 247 5.86 14.04 -14.70
N TYR A 248 7.08 13.50 -14.64
CA TYR A 248 8.28 14.33 -14.45
C TYR A 248 8.44 15.38 -15.56
N SER A 249 8.15 15.02 -16.80
CA SER A 249 8.18 15.96 -17.93
C SER A 249 7.13 17.05 -17.76
N ALA A 250 5.90 16.69 -17.38
CA ALA A 250 4.82 17.65 -17.09
C ALA A 250 5.20 18.62 -15.97
N ILE A 251 5.71 18.12 -14.84
CA ILE A 251 6.19 18.94 -13.71
C ILE A 251 7.30 19.90 -14.16
N LYS A 252 8.24 19.40 -14.98
CA LYS A 252 9.32 20.21 -15.55
C LYS A 252 8.82 21.35 -16.44
N THR A 253 7.77 21.13 -17.23
CA THR A 253 7.18 22.21 -18.05
C THR A 253 6.60 23.35 -17.22
N LEU A 254 6.18 23.07 -15.98
CA LEU A 254 5.73 24.09 -15.02
C LEU A 254 6.86 24.70 -14.19
N GLY A 255 8.13 24.37 -14.49
CA GLY A 255 9.32 25.01 -13.91
C GLY A 255 9.97 24.27 -12.75
N HIS A 256 9.48 23.09 -12.39
CA HIS A 256 9.99 22.33 -11.24
C HIS A 256 10.84 21.12 -11.68
N THR A 257 12.02 20.99 -11.08
CA THR A 257 12.90 19.83 -11.28
C THR A 257 13.32 19.15 -9.97
N ASP A 258 12.91 19.76 -8.87
CA ASP A 258 13.19 19.47 -7.47
C ASP A 258 12.05 18.74 -6.75
N VAL A 259 10.87 18.67 -7.37
CA VAL A 259 9.71 17.92 -6.85
C VAL A 259 9.83 16.45 -7.27
N ASP A 260 10.03 15.57 -6.29
CA ASP A 260 10.05 14.13 -6.49
C ASP A 260 8.64 13.57 -6.74
N VAL A 261 8.55 12.57 -7.63
CA VAL A 261 7.32 11.80 -7.86
C VAL A 261 7.40 10.48 -7.10
N ARG A 262 6.34 10.12 -6.38
CA ARG A 262 6.19 8.79 -5.75
C ARG A 262 4.85 8.17 -6.11
N ILE A 263 4.82 6.86 -6.28
CA ILE A 263 3.62 6.12 -6.64
C ILE A 263 2.86 5.79 -5.36
N SER A 264 1.73 6.47 -5.11
CA SER A 264 0.88 6.19 -3.96
C SER A 264 -0.05 5.01 -4.16
N GLU A 265 -0.32 4.65 -5.41
CA GLU A 265 -1.11 3.48 -5.75
C GLU A 265 -0.69 2.92 -7.11
N THR A 266 -0.53 1.61 -7.16
CA THR A 266 -0.47 0.85 -8.41
C THR A 266 -0.78 -0.61 -8.12
N GLY A 267 -1.42 -1.30 -9.05
CA GLY A 267 -1.80 -2.68 -8.89
C GLY A 267 -2.51 -3.22 -10.12
N TRP A 268 -2.94 -4.47 -10.04
CA TRP A 268 -3.63 -5.15 -11.12
C TRP A 268 -4.73 -6.05 -10.54
N PRO A 269 -5.98 -5.95 -11.03
CA PRO A 269 -7.09 -6.70 -10.47
C PRO A 269 -7.03 -8.17 -10.91
N SER A 270 -7.30 -9.09 -9.98
CA SER A 270 -7.34 -10.53 -10.27
C SER A 270 -8.64 -11.00 -10.90
N LYS A 271 -9.65 -10.14 -10.98
CA LYS A 271 -10.96 -10.43 -11.58
C LYS A 271 -11.65 -9.13 -11.93
N GLY A 272 -12.25 -9.06 -13.11
CA GLY A 272 -13.04 -7.90 -13.54
C GLY A 272 -14.34 -8.32 -14.23
N ASP A 273 -15.10 -7.33 -14.67
CA ASP A 273 -16.26 -7.52 -15.56
C ASP A 273 -15.79 -7.95 -16.97
N GLU A 274 -16.73 -8.36 -17.83
CA GLU A 274 -16.41 -8.87 -19.17
C GLU A 274 -15.64 -7.86 -20.05
N ASN A 275 -15.84 -6.57 -19.82
CA ASN A 275 -15.16 -5.48 -20.52
C ASN A 275 -13.86 -5.03 -19.83
N GLU A 276 -13.47 -5.64 -18.71
CA GLU A 276 -12.23 -5.34 -17.98
C GLU A 276 -11.09 -6.25 -18.45
N ILE A 277 -10.79 -6.16 -19.75
CA ILE A 277 -9.80 -7.01 -20.41
C ILE A 277 -8.45 -6.93 -19.71
N GLY A 278 -7.86 -8.10 -19.44
CA GLY A 278 -6.59 -8.24 -18.73
C GLY A 278 -6.74 -8.52 -17.23
N ALA A 279 -7.91 -8.34 -16.62
CA ALA A 279 -8.14 -8.69 -15.21
C ALA A 279 -8.19 -10.21 -15.03
N SER A 280 -7.13 -10.79 -14.45
CA SER A 280 -7.01 -12.22 -14.18
C SER A 280 -6.01 -12.47 -13.04
N PRO A 281 -6.11 -13.59 -12.30
CA PRO A 281 -5.12 -13.93 -11.28
C PRO A 281 -3.71 -14.06 -11.85
N GLU A 282 -3.58 -14.57 -13.08
CA GLU A 282 -2.28 -14.74 -13.75
C GLU A 282 -1.62 -13.39 -14.05
N ASN A 283 -2.34 -12.45 -14.65
CA ASN A 283 -1.80 -11.13 -14.95
C ASN A 283 -1.55 -10.33 -13.67
N ALA A 284 -2.40 -10.47 -12.65
CA ALA A 284 -2.18 -9.84 -11.35
C ALA A 284 -0.91 -10.36 -10.66
N ALA A 285 -0.65 -11.67 -10.77
CA ALA A 285 0.58 -12.28 -10.27
C ALA A 285 1.82 -11.76 -10.99
N LEU A 286 1.77 -11.66 -12.32
CA LEU A 286 2.86 -11.12 -13.14
C LEU A 286 3.14 -9.65 -12.80
N TYR A 287 2.11 -8.80 -12.84
CA TYR A 287 2.25 -7.37 -12.57
C TYR A 287 2.85 -7.10 -11.19
N ASN A 288 2.19 -7.60 -10.14
CA ASN A 288 2.61 -7.34 -8.76
C ASN A 288 3.93 -8.06 -8.43
N GLY A 289 4.14 -9.28 -8.94
CA GLY A 289 5.40 -10.01 -8.73
C GLY A 289 6.61 -9.32 -9.37
N ASN A 290 6.47 -8.84 -10.61
CA ASN A 290 7.53 -8.11 -11.30
C ASN A 290 7.76 -6.72 -10.70
N LEU A 291 6.70 -6.01 -10.31
CA LEU A 291 6.79 -4.74 -9.58
C LEU A 291 7.60 -4.89 -8.28
N LEU A 292 7.31 -5.91 -7.47
CA LEU A 292 8.06 -6.19 -6.24
C LEU A 292 9.56 -6.45 -6.53
N ARG A 293 9.86 -7.14 -7.64
CA ARG A 293 11.25 -7.37 -8.08
C ARG A 293 11.95 -6.06 -8.45
N LEU A 294 11.28 -5.14 -9.16
CA LEU A 294 11.83 -3.83 -9.50
C LEU A 294 12.14 -3.00 -8.25
N ILE A 295 11.25 -3.03 -7.24
CA ILE A 295 11.46 -2.36 -5.95
C ILE A 295 12.69 -2.93 -5.25
N GLN A 296 12.83 -4.26 -5.17
CA GLN A 296 14.00 -4.91 -4.56
C GLN A 296 15.30 -4.61 -5.28
N GLN A 297 15.27 -4.50 -6.61
CA GLN A 297 16.41 -4.10 -7.43
C GLN A 297 16.72 -2.60 -7.33
N ARG A 298 15.91 -1.82 -6.60
CA ARG A 298 16.01 -0.36 -6.49
C ARG A 298 16.09 0.33 -7.85
N LYS A 299 15.30 -0.16 -8.82
CA LYS A 299 15.27 0.38 -10.19
C LYS A 299 14.64 1.76 -10.21
N GLY A 300 15.31 2.71 -10.87
CA GLY A 300 14.71 3.98 -11.29
C GLY A 300 14.15 3.89 -12.71
N THR A 301 13.47 4.94 -13.14
CA THR A 301 12.96 5.08 -14.52
C THR A 301 14.10 5.47 -15.48
N PRO A 302 13.92 5.34 -16.81
CA PRO A 302 14.92 5.75 -17.79
C PRO A 302 15.39 7.20 -17.64
N ALA A 303 14.51 8.16 -17.33
CA ALA A 303 14.88 9.56 -17.13
C ALA A 303 15.42 9.86 -15.72
N LYS A 304 15.18 8.99 -14.72
CA LYS A 304 15.59 9.18 -13.31
C LYS A 304 16.24 7.91 -12.74
N GLN A 305 17.27 7.39 -13.40
CA GLN A 305 17.91 6.11 -13.03
C GLN A 305 18.50 6.07 -11.61
N SER A 306 18.95 7.21 -11.09
CA SER A 306 19.54 7.33 -9.74
C SER A 306 18.51 7.40 -8.61
N VAL A 307 17.23 7.56 -8.93
CA VAL A 307 16.13 7.64 -7.96
C VAL A 307 15.27 6.39 -8.13
N PRO A 308 15.39 5.40 -7.21
CA PRO A 308 14.55 4.21 -7.27
C PRO A 308 13.07 4.58 -7.20
N ILE A 309 12.23 3.80 -7.88
CA ILE A 309 10.78 3.93 -7.73
C ILE A 309 10.38 3.75 -6.27
N ASP A 310 9.53 4.64 -5.79
CA ASP A 310 8.90 4.53 -4.48
C ASP A 310 7.41 4.24 -4.69
N VAL A 311 6.95 3.10 -4.17
CA VAL A 311 5.66 2.51 -4.54
C VAL A 311 4.88 2.03 -3.32
N TYR A 312 3.60 2.38 -3.29
CA TYR A 312 2.57 1.75 -2.49
C TYR A 312 1.69 0.87 -3.38
N VAL A 313 1.77 -0.45 -3.18
CA VAL A 313 0.98 -1.43 -3.93
C VAL A 313 -0.49 -1.35 -3.51
N PHE A 314 -1.39 -1.32 -4.47
CA PHE A 314 -2.84 -1.35 -4.26
C PHE A 314 -3.38 -2.74 -4.60
N ALA A 315 -3.86 -3.53 -3.64
CA ALA A 315 -3.94 -3.27 -2.19
C ALA A 315 -3.68 -4.54 -1.35
N LEU A 316 -3.66 -4.39 -0.03
CA LEU A 316 -3.41 -5.52 0.88
C LEU A 316 -4.48 -6.61 0.76
N PHE A 317 -5.75 -6.23 0.77
CA PHE A 317 -6.88 -7.16 0.76
C PHE A 317 -7.87 -6.88 -0.37
N ASN A 318 -8.62 -7.91 -0.76
CA ASN A 318 -9.85 -7.71 -1.54
C ASN A 318 -10.90 -7.00 -0.68
N GLU A 319 -11.46 -5.92 -1.21
CA GLU A 319 -12.39 -5.03 -0.48
C GLU A 319 -13.82 -5.20 -1.00
N ASN A 320 -14.60 -6.08 -0.37
CA ASN A 320 -15.88 -6.55 -0.91
C ASN A 320 -17.01 -5.52 -0.94
N LEU A 321 -16.85 -4.35 -0.32
CA LEU A 321 -17.84 -3.27 -0.34
C LEU A 321 -17.45 -2.11 -1.28
N LYS A 322 -16.32 -2.21 -2.00
CA LYS A 322 -15.97 -1.16 -2.98
C LYS A 322 -17.04 -1.08 -4.08
N PRO A 323 -17.56 0.13 -4.36
CA PRO A 323 -18.53 0.33 -5.44
C PRO A 323 -17.85 0.21 -6.81
N GLY A 324 -18.64 0.25 -7.88
CA GLY A 324 -18.13 0.26 -9.25
C GLY A 324 -17.91 -1.14 -9.86
N PRO A 325 -17.05 -1.26 -10.88
CA PRO A 325 -16.79 -2.51 -11.60
C PRO A 325 -16.27 -3.65 -10.72
N THR A 326 -16.33 -4.88 -11.21
CA THR A 326 -15.86 -6.06 -10.46
C THR A 326 -14.39 -5.98 -10.08
N SER A 327 -13.54 -5.35 -10.90
CA SER A 327 -12.13 -5.12 -10.58
C SER A 327 -11.90 -4.45 -9.23
N GLU A 328 -12.72 -3.46 -8.87
CA GLU A 328 -12.57 -2.68 -7.64
C GLU A 328 -12.57 -3.55 -6.37
N ARG A 329 -13.23 -4.71 -6.41
CA ARG A 329 -13.32 -5.66 -5.29
C ARG A 329 -12.21 -6.72 -5.30
N ASN A 330 -11.30 -6.68 -6.28
CA ASN A 330 -10.36 -7.77 -6.61
C ASN A 330 -8.91 -7.30 -6.83
N TYR A 331 -8.48 -6.20 -6.22
CA TYR A 331 -7.08 -5.71 -6.26
C TYR A 331 -6.17 -6.30 -5.17
N GLY A 332 -6.72 -7.05 -4.22
CA GLY A 332 -5.99 -7.55 -3.06
C GLY A 332 -4.88 -8.52 -3.41
N LEU A 333 -3.73 -8.39 -2.75
CA LEU A 333 -2.71 -9.44 -2.69
C LEU A 333 -3.21 -10.64 -1.87
N PHE A 334 -4.05 -10.40 -0.86
CA PHE A 334 -4.61 -11.40 0.03
C PHE A 334 -6.13 -11.37 0.04
N TYR A 335 -6.73 -12.55 0.23
CA TYR A 335 -8.11 -12.63 0.70
C TYR A 335 -8.19 -12.17 2.16
N PRO A 336 -9.38 -11.79 2.65
CA PRO A 336 -9.57 -11.42 4.05
C PRO A 336 -9.25 -12.53 5.07
N ASP A 337 -9.17 -13.78 4.64
CA ASP A 337 -8.72 -14.89 5.50
C ASP A 337 -7.18 -15.01 5.61
N GLY A 338 -6.43 -14.12 4.94
CA GLY A 338 -4.97 -14.08 4.92
C GLY A 338 -4.33 -15.01 3.89
N LYS A 339 -5.10 -15.76 3.11
CA LYS A 339 -4.54 -16.53 2.00
C LYS A 339 -4.17 -15.61 0.84
N PRO A 340 -3.05 -15.85 0.15
CA PRO A 340 -2.73 -15.10 -1.07
C PRO A 340 -3.80 -15.36 -2.14
N VAL A 341 -4.23 -14.31 -2.84
CA VAL A 341 -5.13 -14.44 -4.00
C VAL A 341 -4.38 -15.11 -5.15
N TYR A 342 -3.10 -14.79 -5.30
CA TYR A 342 -2.16 -15.34 -6.26
C TYR A 342 -0.74 -15.26 -5.67
N ASN A 343 0.18 -16.08 -6.18
CA ASN A 343 1.53 -16.17 -5.62
C ASN A 343 2.47 -15.12 -6.23
N VAL A 344 2.83 -14.11 -5.44
CA VAL A 344 3.86 -13.10 -5.77
C VAL A 344 5.19 -13.32 -5.03
N GLY A 345 5.43 -14.52 -4.50
CA GLY A 345 6.62 -14.84 -3.71
C GLY A 345 6.63 -14.27 -2.29
N LEU A 346 5.59 -13.52 -1.90
CA LEU A 346 5.36 -13.08 -0.52
C LEU A 346 4.81 -14.26 0.30
N GLN A 347 5.48 -14.58 1.40
CA GLN A 347 5.03 -15.60 2.35
C GLN A 347 4.71 -14.91 3.68
N GLY A 348 3.41 -14.73 3.94
CA GLY A 348 2.91 -14.09 5.16
C GLY A 348 2.24 -15.09 6.09
N TYR A 349 2.17 -14.75 7.36
CA TYR A 349 1.45 -15.48 8.39
C TYR A 349 0.39 -14.57 9.00
N LEU A 350 -0.88 -14.96 8.84
CA LEU A 350 -2.00 -14.35 9.56
C LEU A 350 -2.36 -15.24 10.76
N PRO A 351 -2.32 -14.72 12.01
CA PRO A 351 -2.69 -15.51 13.17
C PRO A 351 -4.15 -15.97 13.09
N ASP A 352 -4.43 -17.20 13.52
CA ASP A 352 -5.80 -17.72 13.65
C ASP A 352 -6.58 -16.94 14.72
N ILE A 353 -7.90 -16.89 14.56
CA ILE A 353 -8.78 -16.43 15.64
C ILE A 353 -8.83 -17.54 16.68
N ILE A 354 -8.06 -17.39 17.76
CA ILE A 354 -8.16 -18.29 18.91
C ILE A 354 -9.49 -17.97 19.60
N TYR A 355 -10.55 -18.69 19.24
CA TYR A 355 -11.72 -18.79 20.08
C TYR A 355 -11.31 -19.59 21.32
N THR A 356 -10.92 -18.91 22.40
CA THR A 356 -10.93 -19.53 23.72
C THR A 356 -12.40 -19.80 24.05
N SER A 357 -12.91 -20.95 23.60
CA SER A 357 -14.13 -21.49 24.19
C SER A 357 -13.84 -21.63 25.69
N ASN A 358 -14.70 -21.03 26.53
CA ASN A 358 -14.63 -21.17 27.99
C ASN A 358 -14.63 -22.65 28.46
N ALA A 359 -14.87 -23.61 27.56
CA ALA A 359 -14.71 -25.03 27.79
C ALA A 359 -13.24 -25.46 28.04
N ALA A 360 -12.26 -24.82 27.39
CA ALA A 360 -10.84 -25.16 27.59
C ALA A 360 -10.32 -24.65 28.94
N THR A 361 -10.72 -23.44 29.36
CA THR A 361 -10.42 -22.88 30.68
C THR A 361 -11.07 -23.71 31.80
N THR A 362 -12.29 -24.22 31.57
CA THR A 362 -12.98 -25.11 32.52
C THR A 362 -12.29 -26.48 32.62
N LYS A 363 -11.78 -27.05 31.52
CA LYS A 363 -11.01 -28.31 31.55
C LYS A 363 -9.69 -28.16 32.30
N ILE A 364 -8.96 -27.06 32.09
CA ILE A 364 -7.71 -26.80 32.81
C ILE A 364 -7.99 -26.56 34.30
N LEU A 365 -8.98 -25.73 34.67
CA LEU A 365 -9.34 -25.54 36.08
C LEU A 365 -9.83 -26.83 36.76
N ASN A 366 -10.58 -27.69 36.05
CA ASN A 366 -11.04 -28.97 36.59
C ASN A 366 -9.89 -29.98 36.74
N LEU A 367 -8.90 -29.96 35.85
CA LEU A 367 -7.69 -30.77 35.99
C LEU A 367 -6.88 -30.35 37.22
N TRP A 368 -6.70 -29.04 37.43
CA TRP A 368 -6.02 -28.49 38.62
C TRP A 368 -6.80 -28.76 39.92
N ARG A 369 -8.14 -28.70 39.90
CA ARG A 369 -8.99 -29.11 41.03
C ARG A 369 -8.90 -30.60 41.33
N GLY A 370 -8.80 -31.45 40.31
CA GLY A 370 -8.59 -32.90 40.48
C GLY A 370 -7.23 -33.24 41.08
N VAL A 371 -6.16 -32.56 40.63
CA VAL A 371 -4.80 -32.75 41.16
C VAL A 371 -4.68 -32.23 42.60
N MET A 372 -5.27 -31.07 42.93
CA MET A 372 -5.32 -30.57 44.31
C MET A 372 -6.20 -31.43 45.23
N GLY A 373 -7.32 -31.96 44.73
CA GLY A 373 -8.19 -32.88 45.48
C GLY A 373 -7.49 -34.18 45.86
N LEU A 374 -6.69 -34.75 44.94
CA LEU A 374 -5.88 -35.94 45.21
C LEU A 374 -4.73 -35.67 46.18
N ALA A 375 -4.10 -34.49 46.13
CA ALA A 375 -3.05 -34.09 47.06
C ALA A 375 -3.58 -33.91 48.50
N VAL A 376 -4.79 -33.34 48.65
CA VAL A 376 -5.43 -33.16 49.97
C VAL A 376 -5.93 -34.50 50.53
N ALA A 377 -6.47 -35.39 49.70
CA ALA A 377 -6.86 -36.73 50.14
C ALA A 377 -5.65 -37.59 50.58
N GLY A 378 -4.51 -37.47 49.90
CA GLY A 378 -3.26 -38.13 50.30
C GLY A 378 -2.72 -37.65 51.64
N LEU A 379 -2.82 -36.35 51.93
CA LEU A 379 -2.40 -35.76 53.22
C LEU A 379 -3.32 -36.15 54.38
N ILE A 380 -4.63 -36.29 54.15
CA ILE A 380 -5.58 -36.72 55.18
C ILE A 380 -5.39 -38.22 55.50
N PHE A 381 -5.13 -39.07 54.50
CA PHE A 381 -4.89 -40.49 54.71
C PHE A 381 -3.58 -40.75 55.49
N ASP A 382 -2.53 -39.97 55.23
CA ASP A 382 -1.23 -40.09 55.90
C ASP A 382 -1.27 -39.57 57.36
N MET A 383 -2.16 -38.60 57.66
CA MET A 383 -2.41 -38.14 59.03
C MET A 383 -3.23 -39.14 59.87
N ASP A 384 -4.19 -39.84 59.26
CA ASP A 384 -5.05 -40.81 59.97
C ASP A 384 -4.28 -42.12 60.29
N VAL A 385 -3.34 -42.52 59.43
CA VAL A 385 -2.43 -43.65 59.68
C VAL A 385 -1.44 -43.32 60.81
N LYS A 386 -0.95 -42.08 60.89
CA LYS A 386 -0.05 -41.63 61.98
C LYS A 386 -0.73 -41.48 63.35
N MET A 387 -2.04 -41.25 63.40
CA MET A 387 -2.79 -41.17 64.67
C MET A 387 -3.22 -42.52 65.23
N ARG A 388 -3.21 -43.60 64.43
CA ARG A 388 -3.50 -44.97 64.90
C ARG A 388 -2.26 -45.77 65.37
N MET A 389 -1.06 -45.18 65.29
CA MET A 389 0.20 -45.80 65.74
C MET A 389 0.85 -45.06 66.92
N ARG A 390 0.06 -44.42 67.78
CA ARG A 390 0.50 -43.93 69.08
C ARG A 390 -0.39 -44.44 70.20
#